data_AF-A0A8S3UG29-F1
#
_entry.id   AF-A0A8S3UG29-F1
#
_cell.length_a   1.000
_cell.length_b   1.000
_cell.length_c   1.000
_cell.angle_alpha   90.00
_cell.angle_beta   90.00
_cell.angle_gamma   90.00
#
_symmetry.space_group_name_H-M   'P 1'
#
loop_
_entity.id
_entity.type
_entity.pdbx_description
1 polymer ?
#
loop_
_entity_poly.entity_id
_entity_poly.type
_entity_poly.pdbx_seq_one_letter_code
_entity_poly.pdbx_strand_id
1 'polypeptide(L)'
;MVERMRDIFQKEKIHNHKVVIVVTHNPFLINSITAEHTHVFFRKSRQMLSKCPFGIRAINDINRHITDIDNLKKLIFAAKVLCMEGTTDKIVIEGLFDHIFKFTDKDENVKHSIVSHQLVVLGTKTFDNPVRKFCTQINLPSKWIFDRDKYVELKGDKIANIDADGDYSQFKDQPVIEFLQNVNGFKKLSEELSDKDIFIWKWGDLEDTIIHSLNPDDLTSIFKKKMTTTLIKKKLSTIKRDKLANLARCMYEDSNRPNEVDRFLEFLQRGPTRTC
;
A
#
# COMPACT_ATOMS: atom_id res chain seq x y z
N MET A 1 13.36 26.40 -7.47
CA MET A 1 13.48 27.59 -6.60
C MET A 1 13.58 27.22 -5.12
N VAL A 2 12.67 26.41 -4.59
CA VAL A 2 12.66 25.99 -3.17
C VAL A 2 13.90 25.18 -2.76
N GLU A 3 14.42 24.33 -3.65
CA GLU A 3 15.67 23.59 -3.38
C GLU A 3 16.89 24.52 -3.23
N ARG A 4 16.99 25.56 -4.07
CA ARG A 4 18.06 26.57 -3.93
C ARG A 4 17.94 27.32 -2.60
N MET A 5 16.71 27.58 -2.14
CA MET A 5 16.46 28.21 -0.84
C MET A 5 16.89 27.30 0.32
N ARG A 6 16.61 25.98 0.24
CA ARG A 6 17.14 24.99 1.19
C ARG A 6 18.67 25.03 1.24
N ASP A 7 19.31 25.06 0.08
CA ASP A 7 20.78 25.07 0.00
C ASP A 7 21.37 26.36 0.60
N ILE A 8 20.69 27.50 0.41
CA ILE A 8 21.04 28.77 1.09
C ILE A 8 20.90 28.62 2.61
N PHE A 9 19.81 28.04 3.11
CA PHE A 9 19.64 27.82 4.56
C PHE A 9 20.74 26.93 5.14
N GLN A 10 21.16 25.90 4.41
CA GLN A 10 22.28 25.06 4.82
C GLN A 10 23.60 25.85 4.86
N LYS A 11 23.87 26.69 3.86
CA LYS A 11 25.04 27.58 3.86
C LYS A 11 25.04 28.56 5.01
N GLU A 12 23.91 29.20 5.31
CA GLU A 12 23.77 30.12 6.45
C GLU A 12 24.00 29.41 7.79
N LYS A 13 23.55 28.16 7.93
CA LYS A 13 23.82 27.34 9.12
C LYS A 13 25.31 27.01 9.26
N ILE A 14 25.96 26.57 8.18
CA ILE A 14 27.35 26.07 8.20
C ILE A 14 28.36 27.22 8.28
N HIS A 15 28.21 28.24 7.44
CA HIS A 15 29.20 29.32 7.30
C HIS A 15 28.95 30.47 8.26
N ASN A 16 27.68 30.78 8.55
CA ASN A 16 27.30 31.94 9.36
C ASN A 16 26.80 31.55 10.76
N HIS A 17 26.87 30.26 11.13
CA HIS A 17 26.49 29.73 12.43
C HIS A 17 25.06 30.10 12.87
N LYS A 18 24.14 30.28 11.92
CA LYS A 18 22.75 30.64 12.21
C LYS A 18 21.90 29.40 12.50
N VAL A 19 20.96 29.54 13.43
CA VAL A 19 19.87 28.58 13.59
C VAL A 19 18.72 28.98 12.66
N VAL A 20 18.39 28.11 11.70
CA VAL A 20 17.29 28.33 10.76
C VAL A 20 16.16 27.37 11.12
N ILE A 21 15.00 27.93 11.47
CA ILE A 21 13.77 27.18 11.73
C ILE A 21 12.83 27.44 10.55
N VAL A 22 12.39 26.36 9.90
CA VAL A 22 11.46 26.45 8.76
C VAL A 22 10.22 25.63 9.06
N VAL A 23 9.05 26.26 8.93
CA VAL A 23 7.74 25.60 8.92
C VAL A 23 7.30 25.52 7.46
N THR A 24 6.94 24.33 6.99
CA THR A 24 6.70 24.12 5.55
C THR A 24 5.67 23.04 5.28
N HIS A 25 4.88 23.25 4.22
CA HIS A 25 4.09 22.21 3.56
C HIS A 25 4.77 21.69 2.28
N ASN A 26 5.97 22.17 1.99
CA ASN A 26 6.69 21.87 0.77
C ASN A 26 7.71 20.72 0.99
N PRO A 27 7.56 19.59 0.29
CA PRO A 27 8.42 18.41 0.48
C PRO A 27 9.85 18.58 -0.03
N PHE A 28 10.14 19.57 -0.88
CA PHE A 28 11.48 19.80 -1.43
C PHE A 28 12.49 20.33 -0.39
N LEU A 29 12.00 20.78 0.76
CA LEU A 29 12.86 21.13 1.90
C LEU A 29 13.35 19.91 2.68
N ILE A 30 12.76 18.73 2.45
CA ILE A 30 13.18 17.46 3.06
C ILE A 30 14.08 16.71 2.09
N ASN A 31 15.32 16.47 2.50
CA ASN A 31 16.27 15.58 1.82
C ASN A 31 16.98 14.69 2.86
N SER A 32 17.91 13.85 2.42
CA SER A 32 18.67 12.97 3.32
C SER A 32 19.36 13.70 4.47
N ILE A 33 19.76 14.96 4.27
CA ILE A 33 20.44 15.79 5.28
C ILE A 33 19.43 16.43 6.24
N THR A 34 18.38 17.06 5.70
CA THR A 34 17.40 17.82 6.51
C THR A 34 16.35 16.93 7.15
N ALA A 35 16.17 15.70 6.67
CA ALA A 35 15.28 14.71 7.25
C ALA A 35 15.58 14.57 8.74
N GLU A 36 16.82 14.33 9.16
CA GLU A 36 17.21 14.19 10.57
C GLU A 36 16.78 15.34 11.49
N HIS A 37 16.66 16.56 10.94
CA HIS A 37 16.28 17.77 11.68
C HIS A 37 14.82 18.16 11.47
N THR A 38 14.04 17.32 10.80
CA THR A 38 12.62 17.56 10.55
C THR A 38 11.79 17.06 11.72
N HIS A 39 10.80 17.86 12.12
CA HIS A 39 9.80 17.53 13.12
C HIS A 39 8.41 17.59 12.50
N VAL A 40 7.59 16.57 12.76
CA VAL A 40 6.21 16.51 12.28
C VAL A 40 5.26 16.91 13.41
N PHE A 41 4.36 17.82 13.12
CA PHE A 41 3.29 18.25 14.01
C PHE A 41 1.96 17.77 13.44
N PHE A 42 1.13 17.15 14.27
CA PHE A 42 -0.14 16.60 13.86
C PHE A 42 -1.18 16.81 14.96
N ARG A 43 -2.45 16.69 14.57
CA ARG A 43 -3.56 16.84 15.50
C ARG A 43 -3.91 15.47 16.09
N LYS A 44 -3.75 15.27 17.40
CA LYS A 44 -4.13 14.03 18.07
C LYS A 44 -5.63 13.97 18.34
N SER A 45 -6.25 15.11 18.62
CA SER A 45 -7.71 15.23 18.77
C SER A 45 -8.20 16.61 18.33
N ARG A 46 -9.52 16.82 18.23
CA ARG A 46 -10.11 18.12 17.90
C ARG A 46 -9.66 19.26 18.83
N GLN A 47 -9.08 18.99 19.99
CA GLN A 47 -8.65 20.03 20.91
C GLN A 47 -7.14 20.01 21.21
N MET A 48 -6.40 19.02 20.70
CA MET A 48 -5.00 18.83 21.07
C MET A 48 -4.09 18.67 19.85
N LEU A 49 -3.16 19.62 19.71
CA LEU A 49 -2.00 19.47 18.84
C LEU A 49 -0.98 18.60 19.56
N SER A 50 -0.38 17.68 18.81
CA SER A 50 0.71 16.84 19.28
C SER A 50 1.92 17.03 18.38
N LYS A 51 3.09 17.10 19.01
CA LYS A 51 4.36 17.10 18.33
C LYS A 51 4.88 15.67 18.32
N CYS A 52 5.44 15.22 17.20
CA CYS A 52 6.24 14.00 17.20
C CYS A 52 7.43 14.20 18.16
N PRO A 53 7.53 13.44 19.27
CA PRO A 53 8.47 13.73 20.36
C PRO A 53 9.94 13.61 19.94
N PHE A 54 10.22 12.94 18.83
CA PHE A 54 11.54 12.82 18.25
C PHE A 54 11.58 13.59 16.93
N GLY A 55 12.69 14.29 16.65
CA GLY A 55 13.01 14.55 15.25
C GLY A 55 13.06 13.21 14.52
N ILE A 56 12.95 13.22 13.19
CA ILE A 56 13.19 12.06 12.33
C ILE A 56 14.58 11.40 12.62
N ARG A 57 15.41 11.90 13.52
CA ARG A 57 16.54 11.16 14.12
C ARG A 57 16.22 9.83 14.81
N ALA A 58 15.02 9.61 15.36
CA ALA A 58 14.63 8.26 15.86
C ALA A 58 14.33 7.27 14.70
N ILE A 59 14.41 7.76 13.46
CA ILE A 59 14.26 7.06 12.19
C ILE A 59 15.67 6.78 11.65
N ASN A 60 16.74 6.70 12.45
CA ASN A 60 18.04 6.25 11.92
C ASN A 60 18.03 4.76 11.52
N ASP A 61 17.19 3.95 12.16
CA ASP A 61 16.90 2.59 11.70
C ASP A 61 15.92 2.62 10.51
N ILE A 62 14.87 3.44 10.59
CA ILE A 62 13.89 3.57 9.50
C ILE A 62 14.50 4.29 8.26
N ASN A 63 15.52 5.16 8.35
CA ASN A 63 16.14 5.89 7.23
C ASN A 63 17.19 5.04 6.49
N ARG A 64 17.76 4.02 7.15
CA ARG A 64 18.51 2.97 6.45
C ARG A 64 17.59 2.04 5.63
N HIS A 65 16.29 2.11 5.86
CA HIS A 65 15.31 1.11 5.45
C HIS A 65 14.18 1.68 4.55
N ILE A 66 13.79 2.93 4.75
CA ILE A 66 13.13 3.80 3.76
C ILE A 66 14.26 4.29 2.86
N THR A 67 14.68 3.43 1.96
CA THR A 67 15.77 3.71 1.00
C THR A 67 15.44 4.85 0.03
N ASP A 68 14.19 5.33 0.01
CA ASP A 68 13.74 6.43 -0.83
C ASP A 68 13.22 7.60 0.01
N ILE A 69 13.95 8.72 -0.05
CA ILE A 69 13.55 10.01 0.52
C ILE A 69 12.16 10.45 0.04
N ASP A 70 11.72 9.99 -1.14
CA ASP A 70 10.40 10.30 -1.67
C ASP A 70 9.29 9.53 -0.96
N ASN A 71 9.54 8.30 -0.50
CA ASN A 71 8.60 7.60 0.37
C ASN A 71 8.50 8.30 1.74
N LEU A 72 9.61 8.79 2.31
CA LEU A 72 9.56 9.58 3.54
C LEU A 72 8.72 10.85 3.36
N LYS A 73 8.93 11.59 2.26
CA LYS A 73 8.12 12.77 1.94
C LYS A 73 6.64 12.42 1.84
N LYS A 74 6.28 11.34 1.15
CA LYS A 74 4.88 10.89 1.07
C LYS A 74 4.30 10.63 2.46
N LEU A 75 5.00 9.89 3.32
CA LEU A 75 4.51 9.59 4.66
C LEU A 75 4.32 10.86 5.50
N ILE A 76 5.22 11.84 5.42
CA ILE A 76 5.14 13.08 6.22
C ILE A 76 3.98 13.98 5.77
N PHE A 77 3.74 14.09 4.46
CA PHE A 77 2.77 15.03 3.90
C PHE A 77 1.42 14.40 3.55
N ALA A 78 1.28 13.08 3.66
CA ALA A 78 0.02 12.41 3.40
C ALA A 78 -1.02 12.65 4.50
N ALA A 79 -2.29 12.75 4.11
CA ALA A 79 -3.41 12.67 5.04
C ALA A 79 -3.69 11.22 5.46
N LYS A 80 -3.44 10.26 4.56
CA LYS A 80 -3.48 8.81 4.79
C LYS A 80 -2.68 8.09 3.72
N VAL A 81 -2.20 6.90 4.04
CA VAL A 81 -1.33 6.11 3.15
C VAL A 81 -1.86 4.70 2.92
N LEU A 82 -1.54 4.18 1.74
CA LEU A 82 -1.75 2.79 1.37
C LEU A 82 -0.38 2.20 1.04
N CYS A 83 0.08 1.30 1.90
CA CYS A 83 1.36 0.64 1.82
C CYS A 83 1.21 -0.70 1.09
N MET A 84 2.16 -1.03 0.22
CA MET A 84 2.12 -2.23 -0.62
C MET A 84 3.51 -2.83 -0.84
N GLU A 85 3.57 -4.12 -1.14
CA GLU A 85 4.83 -4.84 -1.32
C GLU A 85 5.61 -4.35 -2.54
N GLY A 86 4.98 -4.34 -3.72
CA GLY A 86 5.65 -4.17 -4.99
C GLY A 86 5.27 -2.92 -5.79
N THR A 87 6.09 -2.62 -6.78
CA THR A 87 5.80 -1.56 -7.77
C THR A 87 4.65 -1.97 -8.69
N THR A 88 4.46 -3.26 -8.96
CA THR A 88 3.33 -3.75 -9.76
C THR A 88 2.01 -3.41 -9.08
N ASP A 89 1.89 -3.67 -7.77
CA ASP A 89 0.72 -3.29 -6.96
C ASP A 89 0.39 -1.81 -7.13
N LYS A 90 1.41 -0.97 -6.99
CA LYS A 90 1.26 0.48 -7.12
C LYS A 90 0.65 0.87 -8.46
N ILE A 91 1.20 0.36 -9.55
CA ILE A 91 0.76 0.75 -10.89
C ILE A 91 -0.68 0.29 -11.14
N VAL A 92 -1.03 -0.93 -10.72
CA VAL A 92 -2.38 -1.47 -10.91
C VAL A 92 -3.39 -0.70 -10.07
N ILE A 93 -3.07 -0.39 -8.81
CA ILE A 93 -3.92 0.40 -7.92
C ILE A 93 -4.07 1.83 -8.43
N GLU A 94 -3.01 2.46 -8.95
CA GLU A 94 -3.12 3.77 -9.63
C GLU A 94 -4.07 3.70 -10.82
N GLY A 95 -4.00 2.63 -11.63
CA GLY A 95 -4.93 2.39 -12.72
C GLY A 95 -6.39 2.23 -12.26
N LEU A 96 -6.61 1.50 -11.16
CA LEU A 96 -7.93 1.37 -10.54
C LEU A 96 -8.44 2.72 -10.03
N PHE A 97 -7.60 3.51 -9.36
CA PHE A 97 -7.98 4.83 -8.84
C PHE A 97 -8.35 5.79 -9.96
N ASP A 98 -7.55 5.83 -11.02
CA ASP A 98 -7.84 6.62 -12.22
C ASP A 98 -9.17 6.23 -12.86
N HIS A 99 -9.45 4.92 -12.93
CA HIS A 99 -10.71 4.44 -13.47
C HIS A 99 -11.91 4.82 -12.59
N ILE A 100 -11.80 4.61 -11.28
CA ILE A 100 -12.85 4.94 -10.30
C ILE A 100 -13.18 6.42 -10.34
N PHE A 101 -12.15 7.27 -10.36
CA PHE A 101 -12.32 8.72 -10.41
C PHE A 101 -13.06 9.16 -11.68
N LYS A 102 -12.69 8.61 -12.84
CA LYS A 102 -13.18 9.06 -14.15
C LYS A 102 -14.50 8.43 -14.58
N PHE A 103 -14.76 7.17 -14.25
CA PHE A 103 -15.77 6.37 -14.96
C PHE A 103 -16.82 5.70 -14.08
N THR A 104 -16.73 5.80 -12.75
CA THR A 104 -17.74 5.19 -11.87
C THR A 104 -18.83 6.18 -11.49
N ASP A 105 -20.07 5.71 -11.32
CA ASP A 105 -21.18 6.53 -10.80
C ASP A 105 -21.20 6.62 -9.26
N LYS A 106 -20.10 6.21 -8.60
CA LYS A 106 -20.00 6.30 -7.14
C LYS A 106 -20.06 7.77 -6.67
N ASP A 107 -20.62 7.97 -5.49
CA ASP A 107 -20.67 9.28 -4.81
C ASP A 107 -19.27 9.92 -4.75
N GLU A 108 -19.19 11.24 -4.97
CA GLU A 108 -17.91 11.96 -5.00
C GLU A 108 -17.13 11.82 -3.69
N ASN A 109 -17.80 11.75 -2.54
CA ASN A 109 -17.13 11.55 -1.25
C ASN A 109 -16.50 10.16 -1.16
N VAL A 110 -17.15 9.14 -1.73
CA VAL A 110 -16.61 7.78 -1.80
C VAL A 110 -15.39 7.74 -2.71
N LYS A 111 -15.48 8.37 -3.89
CA LYS A 111 -14.34 8.51 -4.81
C LYS A 111 -13.17 9.22 -4.13
N HIS A 112 -13.40 10.39 -3.54
CA HIS A 112 -12.39 11.16 -2.84
C HIS A 112 -11.77 10.41 -1.67
N SER A 113 -12.58 9.66 -0.90
CA SER A 113 -12.06 8.81 0.17
C SER A 113 -11.14 7.72 -0.39
N ILE A 114 -11.48 7.08 -1.50
CA ILE A 114 -10.64 6.03 -2.09
C ILE A 114 -9.33 6.63 -2.65
N VAL A 115 -9.41 7.67 -3.48
CA VAL A 115 -8.25 8.18 -4.23
C VAL A 115 -7.32 9.09 -3.42
N SER A 116 -7.71 9.49 -2.21
CA SER A 116 -6.87 10.35 -1.34
C SER A 116 -5.74 9.61 -0.62
N HIS A 117 -5.62 8.28 -0.78
CA HIS A 117 -4.49 7.54 -0.25
C HIS A 117 -3.21 7.85 -1.04
N GLN A 118 -2.16 8.27 -0.33
CA GLN A 118 -0.82 8.30 -0.91
C GLN A 118 -0.23 6.89 -0.95
N LEU A 119 0.21 6.46 -2.14
CA LEU A 119 0.71 5.10 -2.35
C LEU A 119 2.20 5.00 -2.03
N VAL A 120 2.54 4.09 -1.12
CA VAL A 120 3.90 3.85 -0.62
C VAL A 120 4.29 2.40 -0.89
N VAL A 121 5.31 2.21 -1.73
CA VAL A 121 5.88 0.89 -2.00
C VAL A 121 6.95 0.61 -0.97
N LEU A 122 6.84 -0.53 -0.29
CA LEU A 122 7.78 -0.95 0.74
C LEU A 122 9.01 -1.60 0.12
N GLY A 123 8.84 -2.39 -0.95
CA GLY A 123 9.92 -3.06 -1.68
C GLY A 123 10.41 -4.36 -1.04
N THR A 124 10.28 -4.54 0.28
CA THR A 124 10.53 -5.83 0.96
C THR A 124 9.67 -6.01 2.21
N LYS A 125 9.45 -7.27 2.61
CA LYS A 125 8.73 -7.63 3.85
C LYS A 125 9.42 -7.12 5.13
N THR A 126 10.72 -6.76 5.08
CA THR A 126 11.47 -6.26 6.24
C THR A 126 11.12 -4.82 6.63
N PHE A 127 10.43 -4.09 5.76
CA PHE A 127 10.12 -2.66 5.98
C PHE A 127 8.71 -2.37 6.50
N ASP A 128 7.86 -3.39 6.62
CA ASP A 128 6.52 -3.29 7.19
C ASP A 128 6.54 -2.75 8.64
N ASN A 129 7.23 -3.44 9.55
CA ASN A 129 7.27 -3.06 10.97
C ASN A 129 7.83 -1.64 11.22
N PRO A 130 8.97 -1.23 10.62
CA PRO A 130 9.50 0.13 10.78
C PRO A 130 8.52 1.21 10.29
N VAL A 131 7.91 1.03 9.11
CA VAL A 131 6.96 2.01 8.54
C VAL A 131 5.65 2.04 9.34
N ARG A 132 5.14 0.89 9.79
CA ARG A 132 3.96 0.81 10.65
C ARG A 132 4.17 1.55 11.96
N LYS A 133 5.31 1.32 12.63
CA LYS A 133 5.69 2.05 13.86
C LYS A 133 5.73 3.56 13.62
N PHE A 134 6.29 3.99 12.49
CA PHE A 134 6.33 5.41 12.11
C PHE A 134 4.92 5.98 11.95
N CYS A 135 4.06 5.34 11.14
CA CYS A 135 2.68 5.79 10.92
C CYS A 135 1.90 5.93 12.23
N THR A 136 2.01 4.94 13.13
CA THR A 136 1.40 5.01 14.47
C THR A 136 1.91 6.19 15.30
N GLN A 137 3.23 6.44 15.28
CA GLN A 137 3.84 7.53 16.05
C GLN A 137 3.37 8.92 15.60
N ILE A 138 3.16 9.12 14.29
CA ILE A 138 2.67 10.39 13.74
C ILE A 138 1.14 10.45 13.60
N ASN A 139 0.43 9.45 14.12
CA ASN A 139 -1.02 9.30 13.99
C ASN A 139 -1.51 9.40 12.53
N LEU A 140 -0.75 8.82 11.60
CA LEU A 140 -1.06 8.77 10.17
C LEU A 140 -1.95 7.54 9.90
N PRO A 141 -3.20 7.73 9.43
CA PRO A 141 -4.02 6.61 8.97
C PRO A 141 -3.29 5.84 7.87
N SER A 142 -3.14 4.53 8.05
CA SER A 142 -2.34 3.68 7.17
C SER A 142 -3.04 2.35 6.95
N LYS A 143 -3.08 1.90 5.69
CA LYS A 143 -3.58 0.61 5.27
C LYS A 143 -2.51 -0.17 4.53
N TRP A 144 -2.60 -1.49 4.54
CA TRP A 144 -1.57 -2.38 4.01
C TRP A 144 -2.14 -3.37 3.01
N ILE A 145 -1.39 -3.61 1.94
CA ILE A 145 -1.69 -4.61 0.92
C ILE A 145 -0.52 -5.57 0.85
N PHE A 146 -0.82 -6.84 0.98
CA PHE A 146 0.15 -7.92 0.92
C PHE A 146 -0.31 -9.03 -0.02
N ASP A 147 0.65 -9.83 -0.47
CA ASP A 147 0.34 -11.09 -1.11
C ASP A 147 -0.18 -12.09 -0.07
N ARG A 148 -0.96 -13.09 -0.51
CA ARG A 148 -1.51 -14.11 0.40
C ARG A 148 -0.41 -14.83 1.17
N ASP A 149 0.74 -15.05 0.54
CA ASP A 149 1.87 -15.81 1.08
C ASP A 149 2.49 -15.17 2.33
N LYS A 150 2.18 -13.90 2.62
CA LYS A 150 2.54 -13.21 3.86
C LYS A 150 1.87 -13.83 5.08
N TYR A 151 0.66 -14.38 4.90
CA TYR A 151 -0.18 -14.92 5.97
C TYR A 151 -0.52 -16.40 5.81
N VAL A 152 -0.42 -16.95 4.60
CA VAL A 152 -0.74 -18.36 4.31
C VAL A 152 0.46 -19.01 3.65
N GLU A 153 1.21 -19.77 4.44
CA GLU A 153 2.36 -20.54 3.96
C GLU A 153 1.89 -21.84 3.31
N LEU A 154 2.44 -22.15 2.14
CA LEU A 154 2.11 -23.36 1.40
C LEU A 154 3.29 -24.32 1.33
N LYS A 155 3.00 -25.61 1.46
CA LYS A 155 3.91 -26.73 1.14
C LYS A 155 3.36 -27.47 -0.07
N GLY A 156 3.78 -27.04 -1.25
CA GLY A 156 3.14 -27.46 -2.50
C GLY A 156 1.79 -26.77 -2.68
N ASP A 157 0.72 -27.55 -2.84
CA ASP A 157 -0.66 -27.07 -2.95
C ASP A 157 -1.41 -27.04 -1.60
N LYS A 158 -0.77 -27.50 -0.53
CA LYS A 158 -1.34 -27.63 0.81
C LYS A 158 -0.90 -26.52 1.74
N ILE A 159 -1.76 -26.17 2.70
CA ILE A 159 -1.46 -25.16 3.71
C ILE A 159 -0.52 -25.74 4.76
N ALA A 160 0.64 -25.12 4.91
CA ALA A 160 1.61 -25.46 5.94
C ALA A 160 1.32 -24.72 7.25
N ASN A 161 1.03 -23.42 7.14
CA ASN A 161 0.77 -22.54 8.26
C ASN A 161 -0.10 -21.35 7.86
N ILE A 162 -0.86 -20.81 8.83
CA ILE A 162 -1.58 -19.54 8.69
C ILE A 162 -1.17 -18.65 9.86
N ASP A 163 -0.51 -17.53 9.57
CA ASP A 163 0.00 -16.58 10.56
C ASP A 163 -1.04 -15.52 10.93
N ALA A 164 -2.08 -15.92 11.66
CA ALA A 164 -3.16 -15.04 12.10
C ALA A 164 -3.65 -15.40 13.51
N ASP A 165 -4.41 -14.50 14.13
CA ASP A 165 -4.87 -14.67 15.52
C ASP A 165 -5.94 -15.77 15.65
N GLY A 166 -6.70 -16.03 14.58
CA GLY A 166 -7.75 -17.05 14.57
C GLY A 166 -7.23 -18.48 14.59
N ASP A 167 -8.05 -19.42 15.05
CA ASP A 167 -7.77 -20.86 14.91
C ASP A 167 -8.09 -21.34 13.50
N TYR A 168 -7.03 -21.72 12.77
CA TYR A 168 -7.07 -22.28 11.42
C TYR A 168 -6.49 -23.70 11.35
N SER A 169 -6.32 -24.37 12.50
CA SER A 169 -5.71 -25.71 12.58
C SER A 169 -6.39 -26.74 11.67
N GLN A 170 -7.71 -26.63 11.48
CA GLN A 170 -8.51 -27.49 10.59
C GLN A 170 -8.09 -27.42 9.11
N PHE A 171 -7.45 -26.33 8.67
CA PHE A 171 -7.01 -26.15 7.29
C PHE A 171 -5.57 -26.62 7.06
N LYS A 172 -4.85 -27.00 8.13
CA LYS A 172 -3.48 -27.50 8.00
C LYS A 172 -3.46 -28.78 7.16
N ASP A 173 -2.49 -28.87 6.26
CA ASP A 173 -2.32 -29.95 5.28
C ASP A 173 -3.50 -30.14 4.30
N GLN A 174 -4.49 -29.24 4.31
CA GLN A 174 -5.57 -29.21 3.32
C GLN A 174 -5.14 -28.45 2.06
N PRO A 175 -5.71 -28.80 0.89
CA PRO A 175 -5.53 -28.04 -0.35
C PRO A 175 -5.94 -26.57 -0.17
N VAL A 176 -5.12 -25.63 -0.67
CA VAL A 176 -5.39 -24.20 -0.56
C VAL A 176 -6.75 -23.81 -1.15
N ILE A 177 -7.21 -24.51 -2.19
CA ILE A 177 -8.49 -24.22 -2.84
C ILE A 177 -9.69 -24.41 -1.89
N GLU A 178 -9.63 -25.41 -1.00
CA GLU A 178 -10.69 -25.67 -0.02
C GLU A 178 -10.78 -24.52 0.98
N PHE A 179 -9.63 -24.03 1.45
CA PHE A 179 -9.55 -22.85 2.30
C PHE A 179 -10.08 -21.58 1.62
N LEU A 180 -9.77 -21.37 0.33
CA LEU A 180 -10.22 -20.19 -0.43
C LEU A 180 -11.73 -20.12 -0.66
N GLN A 181 -12.41 -21.28 -0.64
CA GLN A 181 -13.85 -21.41 -0.85
C GLN A 181 -14.63 -21.48 0.48
N ASN A 182 -13.96 -21.78 1.59
CA ASN A 182 -14.59 -21.94 2.89
C ASN A 182 -14.85 -20.59 3.59
N VAL A 183 -16.08 -20.40 4.09
CA VAL A 183 -16.49 -19.22 4.87
C VAL A 183 -15.66 -19.04 6.14
N ASN A 184 -15.32 -20.14 6.81
CA ASN A 184 -14.45 -20.14 8.00
C ASN A 184 -12.96 -20.15 7.64
N GLY A 185 -12.62 -20.25 6.35
CA GLY A 185 -11.26 -20.21 5.83
C GLY A 185 -10.87 -18.79 5.43
N PHE A 186 -10.71 -18.55 4.13
CA PHE A 186 -10.20 -17.26 3.62
C PHE A 186 -11.11 -16.08 3.97
N LYS A 187 -12.44 -16.25 3.98
CA LYS A 187 -13.35 -15.14 4.30
C LYS A 187 -13.13 -14.65 5.74
N LYS A 188 -13.09 -15.57 6.70
CA LYS A 188 -12.74 -15.26 8.10
C LYS A 188 -11.37 -14.60 8.22
N LEU A 189 -10.34 -15.15 7.58
CA LEU A 189 -9.00 -14.55 7.59
C LEU A 189 -9.01 -13.12 7.01
N SER A 190 -9.68 -12.93 5.88
CA SER A 190 -9.78 -11.61 5.23
C SER A 190 -10.51 -10.59 6.11
N GLU A 191 -11.50 -11.01 6.90
CA GLU A 191 -12.21 -10.14 7.84
C GLU A 191 -11.31 -9.77 9.02
N GLU A 192 -10.65 -10.75 9.65
CA GLU A 192 -9.70 -10.55 10.75
C GLU A 192 -8.55 -9.61 10.38
N LEU A 193 -7.99 -9.75 9.17
CA LEU A 193 -6.93 -8.86 8.68
C LEU A 193 -7.45 -7.47 8.33
N SER A 194 -8.67 -7.37 7.77
CA SER A 194 -9.29 -6.09 7.45
C SER A 194 -9.51 -5.23 8.69
N ASP A 195 -9.84 -5.85 9.83
CA ASP A 195 -9.96 -5.17 11.12
C ASP A 195 -8.61 -4.61 11.63
N LYS A 196 -7.49 -5.11 11.10
CA LYS A 196 -6.14 -4.61 11.36
C LYS A 196 -5.61 -3.68 10.26
N ASP A 197 -6.52 -3.13 9.43
CA ASP A 197 -6.19 -2.30 8.27
C ASP A 197 -5.26 -3.02 7.26
N ILE A 198 -5.40 -4.34 7.12
CA ILE A 198 -4.62 -5.19 6.20
C ILE A 198 -5.55 -5.85 5.17
N PHE A 199 -5.12 -5.78 3.91
CA PHE A 199 -5.71 -6.49 2.78
C PHE A 199 -4.70 -7.47 2.22
N ILE A 200 -5.16 -8.69 1.92
CA ILE A 200 -4.37 -9.71 1.22
C ILE A 200 -5.07 -10.08 -0.08
N TRP A 201 -4.32 -10.31 -1.16
CA TRP A 201 -4.88 -10.87 -2.39
C TRP A 201 -5.37 -12.31 -2.18
N LYS A 202 -6.53 -12.68 -2.74
CA LYS A 202 -7.13 -14.01 -2.52
C LYS A 202 -6.37 -15.12 -3.22
N TRP A 203 -5.97 -14.88 -4.46
CA TRP A 203 -5.47 -15.94 -5.34
C TRP A 203 -3.96 -16.20 -5.24
N GLY A 204 -3.24 -15.42 -4.43
CA GLY A 204 -1.80 -15.53 -4.28
C GLY A 204 -1.20 -14.14 -4.27
N ASP A 205 -0.45 -13.83 -5.32
CA ASP A 205 0.01 -12.47 -5.62
C ASP A 205 -1.03 -11.69 -6.45
N LEU A 206 -0.75 -10.42 -6.73
CA LEU A 206 -1.57 -9.61 -7.61
C LEU A 206 -1.65 -10.19 -9.02
N GLU A 207 -0.55 -10.74 -9.54
CA GLU A 207 -0.52 -11.33 -10.87
C GLU A 207 -1.45 -12.55 -11.00
N ASP A 208 -1.49 -13.43 -9.99
CA ASP A 208 -2.45 -14.53 -9.86
C ASP A 208 -3.87 -14.00 -9.86
N THR A 209 -4.10 -12.92 -9.11
CA THR A 209 -5.40 -12.27 -9.01
C THR A 209 -5.83 -11.71 -10.36
N ILE A 210 -4.95 -11.04 -11.11
CA ILE A 210 -5.23 -10.55 -12.47
C ILE A 210 -5.60 -11.71 -13.39
N ILE A 211 -4.82 -12.80 -13.37
CA ILE A 211 -5.06 -13.97 -14.22
C ILE A 211 -6.38 -14.63 -13.86
N HIS A 212 -6.71 -14.71 -12.56
CA HIS A 212 -7.95 -15.27 -12.08
C HIS A 212 -9.16 -14.34 -12.24
N SER A 213 -8.96 -13.04 -12.39
CA SER A 213 -10.08 -12.08 -12.53
C SER A 213 -10.47 -11.87 -13.98
N LEU A 214 -9.53 -12.03 -14.93
CA LEU A 214 -9.78 -11.76 -16.34
C LEU A 214 -10.17 -13.01 -17.13
N ASN A 215 -10.91 -12.82 -18.22
CA ASN A 215 -11.15 -13.89 -19.18
C ASN A 215 -9.90 -14.13 -20.04
N PRO A 216 -9.67 -15.39 -20.49
CA PRO A 216 -8.52 -15.72 -21.35
C PRO A 216 -8.44 -14.88 -22.64
N ASP A 217 -9.59 -14.45 -23.17
CA ASP A 217 -9.67 -13.63 -24.38
C ASP A 217 -9.19 -12.19 -24.12
N ASP A 218 -9.52 -11.61 -22.96
CA ASP A 218 -9.03 -10.29 -22.55
C ASP A 218 -7.50 -10.32 -22.37
N LEU A 219 -6.99 -11.35 -21.70
CA LEU A 219 -5.55 -11.57 -21.56
C LEU A 219 -4.89 -11.72 -22.95
N THR A 220 -5.50 -12.49 -23.85
CA THR A 220 -4.99 -12.67 -25.21
C THR A 220 -4.99 -11.37 -26.01
N SER A 221 -6.02 -10.53 -25.86
CA SER A 221 -6.12 -9.20 -26.48
C SER A 221 -5.02 -8.26 -25.98
N ILE A 222 -4.82 -8.19 -24.67
CA ILE A 222 -3.84 -7.30 -24.01
C ILE A 222 -2.40 -7.69 -24.39
N PHE A 223 -2.15 -9.00 -24.42
CA PHE A 223 -0.84 -9.55 -24.74
C PHE A 223 -0.62 -9.82 -26.23
N LYS A 224 -1.66 -9.68 -27.06
CA LYS A 224 -1.70 -9.98 -28.49
C LYS A 224 -1.30 -11.42 -28.86
N LYS A 225 -1.35 -12.35 -27.91
CA LYS A 225 -1.10 -13.79 -28.12
C LYS A 225 -1.51 -14.61 -26.89
N LYS A 226 -1.90 -15.87 -27.11
CA LYS A 226 -2.16 -16.83 -26.04
C LYS A 226 -0.85 -17.20 -25.33
N MET A 227 -0.85 -17.19 -24.01
CA MET A 227 0.33 -17.49 -23.18
C MET A 227 -0.02 -18.40 -22.02
N THR A 228 0.99 -19.11 -21.52
CA THR A 228 0.89 -19.86 -20.26
C THR A 228 0.88 -18.89 -19.08
N THR A 229 0.25 -19.28 -17.97
CA THR A 229 0.18 -18.53 -16.70
C THR A 229 1.55 -18.01 -16.26
N THR A 230 2.56 -18.88 -16.29
CA THR A 230 3.95 -18.53 -15.91
C THR A 230 4.53 -17.41 -16.77
N LEU A 231 4.23 -17.42 -18.08
CA LEU A 231 4.72 -16.41 -19.01
C LEU A 231 3.95 -15.09 -18.87
N ILE A 232 2.66 -15.17 -18.51
CA ILE A 232 1.84 -13.99 -18.19
C ILE A 232 2.39 -13.30 -16.95
N LYS A 233 2.63 -14.03 -15.85
CA LYS A 233 3.26 -13.47 -14.63
C LYS A 233 4.56 -12.74 -14.92
N LYS A 234 5.47 -13.40 -15.64
CA LYS A 234 6.77 -12.79 -16.02
C LYS A 234 6.62 -11.55 -16.89
N LYS A 235 5.57 -11.50 -17.71
CA LYS A 235 5.28 -10.31 -18.51
C LYS A 235 4.61 -9.21 -17.71
N LEU A 236 3.71 -9.51 -16.78
CA LEU A 236 3.05 -8.52 -15.93
C LEU A 236 4.08 -7.71 -15.13
N SER A 237 5.12 -8.37 -14.59
CA SER A 237 6.21 -7.70 -13.89
C SER A 237 7.11 -6.81 -14.77
N THR A 238 6.99 -6.91 -16.10
CA THR A 238 7.81 -6.17 -17.08
C THR A 238 6.98 -5.36 -18.08
N ILE A 239 5.66 -5.35 -17.93
CA ILE A 239 4.76 -4.72 -18.88
C ILE A 239 4.75 -3.19 -18.66
N LYS A 240 4.51 -2.44 -19.73
CA LYS A 240 4.41 -0.97 -19.65
C LYS A 240 3.23 -0.56 -18.78
N ARG A 241 3.41 0.53 -18.02
CA ARG A 241 2.41 1.13 -17.11
C ARG A 241 1.02 1.24 -17.72
N ASP A 242 0.92 1.76 -18.95
CA ASP A 242 -0.36 1.97 -19.64
C ASP A 242 -1.17 0.68 -19.83
N LYS A 243 -0.48 -0.46 -19.98
CA LYS A 243 -1.16 -1.76 -20.12
C LYS A 243 -1.64 -2.31 -18.77
N LEU A 244 -0.91 -2.07 -17.67
CA LEU A 244 -1.37 -2.41 -16.32
C LEU A 244 -2.59 -1.57 -15.93
N ALA A 245 -2.63 -0.29 -16.32
CA ALA A 245 -3.80 0.55 -16.10
C ALA A 245 -5.04 0.03 -16.86
N ASN A 246 -4.86 -0.44 -18.10
CA ASN A 246 -5.95 -1.08 -18.84
C ASN A 246 -6.38 -2.41 -18.23
N LEU A 247 -5.43 -3.20 -17.69
CA LEU A 247 -5.74 -4.43 -16.95
C LEU A 247 -6.59 -4.14 -15.71
N ALA A 248 -6.20 -3.15 -14.92
CA ALA A 248 -6.95 -2.68 -13.76
C ALA A 248 -8.39 -2.31 -14.14
N ARG A 249 -8.58 -1.57 -15.24
CA ARG A 249 -9.91 -1.25 -15.77
C ARG A 249 -10.72 -2.50 -16.09
N CYS A 250 -10.14 -3.45 -16.83
CA CYS A 250 -10.82 -4.71 -17.17
C CYS A 250 -11.20 -5.52 -15.92
N MET A 251 -10.36 -5.52 -14.87
CA MET A 251 -10.71 -6.18 -13.60
C MET A 251 -11.93 -5.52 -12.93
N TYR A 252 -12.08 -4.20 -13.04
CA TYR A 252 -13.23 -3.49 -12.50
C TYR A 252 -14.51 -3.76 -13.31
N GLU A 253 -14.41 -3.77 -14.64
CA GLU A 253 -15.55 -3.89 -15.56
C GLU A 253 -16.10 -5.32 -15.73
N ASP A 254 -15.33 -6.36 -15.35
CA ASP A 254 -15.81 -7.75 -15.47
C ASP A 254 -16.85 -8.09 -14.38
N SER A 255 -18.12 -7.97 -14.75
CA SER A 255 -19.29 -8.24 -13.90
C SER A 255 -19.53 -9.72 -13.58
N ASN A 256 -18.81 -10.67 -14.20
CA ASN A 256 -19.13 -12.10 -14.13
C ASN A 256 -18.42 -12.86 -12.99
N ARG A 257 -17.60 -12.19 -12.17
CA ARG A 257 -16.88 -12.82 -11.05
C ARG A 257 -17.10 -11.98 -9.78
N PRO A 258 -17.22 -12.60 -8.58
CA PRO A 258 -17.22 -11.83 -7.34
C PRO A 258 -15.94 -11.01 -7.29
N ASN A 259 -16.10 -9.70 -7.43
CA ASN A 259 -15.00 -8.87 -7.87
C ASN A 259 -14.04 -8.65 -6.70
N GLU A 260 -12.84 -9.19 -6.81
CA GLU A 260 -11.76 -8.91 -5.85
C GLU A 260 -11.53 -7.39 -5.71
N VAL A 261 -11.79 -6.64 -6.79
CA VAL A 261 -11.78 -5.19 -6.77
C VAL A 261 -12.84 -4.64 -5.84
N ASP A 262 -14.07 -5.18 -5.80
CA ASP A 262 -15.08 -4.73 -4.85
C ASP A 262 -14.66 -4.97 -3.40
N ARG A 263 -14.09 -6.15 -3.09
CA ARG A 263 -13.52 -6.44 -1.76
C ARG A 263 -12.44 -5.43 -1.39
N PHE A 264 -11.58 -5.09 -2.35
CA PHE A 264 -10.55 -4.07 -2.17
C PHE A 264 -11.14 -2.68 -1.93
N LEU A 265 -12.18 -2.28 -2.67
CA LEU A 265 -12.83 -0.98 -2.50
C LEU A 265 -13.62 -0.86 -1.20
N GLU A 266 -14.27 -1.93 -0.77
CA GLU A 266 -14.89 -2.01 0.56
C GLU A 266 -13.84 -1.86 1.65
N PHE A 267 -12.71 -2.58 1.52
CA PHE A 267 -11.59 -2.44 2.43
C PHE A 267 -11.11 -0.99 2.52
N LEU A 268 -10.93 -0.28 1.39
CA LEU A 268 -10.48 1.11 1.40
C LEU A 268 -11.49 2.08 2.05
N GLN A 269 -12.78 1.80 1.92
CA GLN A 269 -13.86 2.62 2.48
C GLN A 269 -14.03 2.46 4.00
N ARG A 270 -13.61 1.33 4.58
CA ARG A 270 -13.62 1.15 6.04
C ARG A 270 -12.83 2.29 6.71
N GLY A 271 -13.39 2.91 7.75
CA GLY A 271 -12.65 3.89 8.55
C GLY A 271 -11.43 3.23 9.22
N PRO A 272 -10.38 3.99 9.57
CA PRO A 272 -9.24 3.42 10.31
C PRO A 272 -9.73 2.79 11.61
N THR A 273 -9.29 1.59 11.93
CA THR A 273 -9.55 0.95 13.23
C THR A 273 -8.73 1.67 14.29
N ARG A 274 -9.26 2.79 14.79
CA ARG A 274 -8.64 3.55 15.87
C ARG A 274 -8.78 2.74 17.16
N THR A 275 -7.72 2.03 17.55
CA THR A 275 -7.52 1.70 18.96
C THR A 275 -7.14 3.00 19.67
N CYS A 276 -8.06 3.50 20.49
CA CYS A 276 -7.82 4.59 21.43
C CYS A 276 -6.85 4.17 22.53
#